data_AF-A0A1A2L3T6-F1
#
_entry.id   AF-A0A1A2L3T6-F1
#
_cell.length_a   1.000
_cell.length_b   1.000
_cell.length_c   1.000
_cell.angle_alpha   90.00
_cell.angle_beta   90.00
_cell.angle_gamma   90.00
#
_symmetry.space_group_name_H-M   'P 1'
#
loop_
_entity.id
_entity.type
_entity.pdbx_description
1 polymer ?
#
loop_
_entity_poly.entity_id
_entity_poly.type
_entity_poly.pdbx_seq_one_letter_code
_entity_poly.pdbx_strand_id
1 'polypeptide(L)'
;MTDIALLAARVRHHIRINQLADAPAEQLLASYAESRPTLPAIWPLQPLLGAPSTAAETAVTLGASLNILESRSAAEAATKMDWLYPTAACAAQSLCAGRPTWLMASSSLIAACAKVAGSKRTPIADMRRDYSLRISSAAPVNQITPECLARRIPTMLWQSWTVRIQPIGSHSSATREHLSVRTLLAATQLSCADAVGLLCGTLTTGAIASAIKALSQDPHWPAISEAIARLADYLCTRDPIIDYARRRGLDYSDLLTEASWRRLCRDVEMLPGGSLTHEAVRHVLFEKISGLPAEMLAYGECVKHPYTFRQQIKNFPLVATPQLAEALWDEGRLFLARRRIDEPLTYDPPLFLLEGLDVPSADIDHINIAMLHRLADQIPWPSTLASLLCTDTDAIRYLLEEHPVATRGSDHNSLHATKNRWQRTIGP
;
A
#
# COMPACT_ATOMS: atom_id res chain seq x y z
N MET A 1 -10.26 -5.82 -43.42
CA MET A 1 -8.86 -5.66 -43.90
C MET A 1 -7.96 -4.98 -42.88
N THR A 2 -8.37 -3.86 -42.26
CA THR A 2 -7.56 -3.13 -41.27
C THR A 2 -7.17 -3.99 -40.05
N ASP A 3 -8.12 -4.69 -39.44
CA ASP A 3 -7.86 -5.57 -38.28
C ASP A 3 -6.86 -6.69 -38.60
N ILE A 4 -6.97 -7.28 -39.80
CA ILE A 4 -6.03 -8.31 -40.30
C ILE A 4 -4.62 -7.71 -40.39
N ALA A 5 -4.47 -6.52 -40.96
CA ALA A 5 -3.16 -5.87 -41.09
C ALA A 5 -2.54 -5.55 -39.73
N LEU A 6 -3.34 -5.07 -38.77
CA LEU A 6 -2.90 -4.79 -37.40
C LEU A 6 -2.43 -6.06 -36.67
N LEU A 7 -3.22 -7.12 -36.73
CA LEU A 7 -2.87 -8.42 -36.13
C LEU A 7 -1.65 -9.04 -36.81
N ALA A 8 -1.61 -9.05 -38.15
CA ALA A 8 -0.52 -9.64 -38.92
C ALA A 8 0.81 -8.96 -38.61
N ALA A 9 0.82 -7.63 -38.48
CA ALA A 9 2.02 -6.89 -38.09
C ALA A 9 2.48 -7.22 -36.66
N ARG A 10 1.54 -7.45 -35.74
CA ARG A 10 1.84 -7.81 -34.35
C ARG A 10 2.34 -9.23 -34.22
N VAL A 11 1.68 -10.18 -34.88
CA VAL A 11 2.10 -11.58 -35.03
C VAL A 11 3.52 -11.63 -35.57
N ARG A 12 3.79 -10.89 -36.66
CA ARG A 12 5.13 -10.79 -37.24
C ARG A 12 6.18 -10.28 -36.28
N HIS A 13 5.86 -9.21 -35.53
CA HIS A 13 6.78 -8.68 -34.53
C HIS A 13 7.10 -9.71 -33.45
N HIS A 14 6.08 -10.43 -32.95
CA HIS A 14 6.26 -11.42 -31.90
C HIS A 14 7.05 -12.65 -32.37
N ILE A 15 6.73 -13.16 -33.56
CA ILE A 15 7.43 -14.27 -34.23
C ILE A 15 8.92 -13.97 -34.41
N ARG A 16 9.26 -12.74 -34.79
CA ARG A 16 10.65 -12.31 -35.01
C ARG A 16 11.47 -12.19 -33.72
N ILE A 17 10.82 -12.05 -32.56
CA ILE A 17 11.49 -11.88 -31.26
C ILE A 17 11.64 -13.22 -30.52
N ASN A 18 10.59 -14.03 -30.44
CA ASN A 18 10.53 -15.14 -29.47
C ASN A 18 10.79 -16.55 -30.04
N GLN A 19 11.05 -16.65 -31.35
CA GLN A 19 11.09 -17.93 -32.08
C GLN A 19 9.75 -18.69 -32.00
N LEU A 20 9.48 -19.44 -33.07
CA LEU A 20 8.16 -19.87 -33.49
C LEU A 20 7.79 -21.25 -32.91
N ALA A 21 8.06 -21.50 -31.63
CA ALA A 21 7.87 -22.83 -31.05
C ALA A 21 6.39 -23.21 -30.86
N ASP A 22 5.48 -22.24 -30.75
CA ASP A 22 4.07 -22.47 -30.37
C ASP A 22 3.01 -22.08 -31.41
N ALA A 23 3.38 -21.82 -32.67
CA ALA A 23 2.37 -21.48 -33.69
C ALA A 23 1.69 -22.73 -34.29
N PRO A 24 0.39 -22.69 -34.58
CA PRO A 24 -0.41 -23.87 -34.93
C PRO A 24 -0.22 -24.42 -36.36
N ALA A 25 0.94 -24.22 -37.01
CA ALA A 25 1.14 -24.63 -38.40
C ALA A 25 2.56 -25.18 -38.68
N GLU A 26 2.82 -26.45 -38.31
CA GLU A 26 4.10 -27.16 -38.47
C GLU A 26 4.71 -27.07 -39.89
N GLN A 27 3.90 -27.13 -40.94
CA GLN A 27 4.40 -27.10 -42.33
C GLN A 27 4.80 -25.68 -42.81
N LEU A 28 4.12 -24.63 -42.33
CA LEU A 28 4.46 -23.24 -42.64
C LEU A 28 5.62 -22.73 -41.76
N LEU A 29 5.77 -23.32 -40.58
CA LEU A 29 6.90 -23.11 -39.67
C LEU A 29 8.23 -23.55 -40.28
N ALA A 30 8.27 -24.71 -40.93
CA ALA A 30 9.47 -25.24 -41.58
C ALA A 30 9.95 -24.32 -42.72
N SER A 31 9.05 -23.91 -43.62
CA SER A 31 9.38 -23.00 -44.74
C SER A 31 9.75 -21.57 -44.29
N TYR A 32 9.20 -21.09 -43.17
CA TYR A 32 9.63 -19.84 -42.55
C TYR A 32 11.01 -19.95 -41.89
N ALA A 33 11.30 -21.06 -41.21
CA ALA A 33 12.59 -21.31 -40.57
C ALA A 33 13.74 -21.35 -41.59
N GLU A 34 13.49 -21.91 -42.78
CA GLU A 34 14.43 -21.97 -43.90
C GLU A 34 14.68 -20.60 -44.56
N SER A 35 13.68 -19.70 -44.57
CA SER A 35 13.73 -18.41 -45.28
C SER A 35 14.13 -17.22 -44.42
N ARG A 36 14.77 -17.45 -43.26
CA ARG A 36 15.14 -16.43 -42.26
C ARG A 36 15.71 -15.15 -42.88
N PRO A 37 15.00 -14.00 -42.81
CA PRO A 37 15.58 -12.72 -43.17
C PRO A 37 16.60 -12.28 -42.10
N THR A 38 17.74 -11.73 -42.52
CA THR A 38 18.82 -11.25 -41.64
C THR A 38 18.43 -9.96 -40.89
N LEU A 39 18.84 -9.86 -39.61
CA LEU A 39 18.47 -8.78 -38.69
C LEU A 39 19.31 -7.50 -38.90
N PRO A 40 18.69 -6.30 -38.86
CA PRO A 40 19.34 -5.09 -38.36
C PRO A 40 19.18 -4.97 -36.84
N ALA A 41 20.22 -4.51 -36.14
CA ALA A 41 20.33 -4.52 -34.68
C ALA A 41 19.35 -3.60 -33.94
N ILE A 42 18.72 -2.62 -34.60
CA ILE A 42 17.79 -1.68 -33.98
C ILE A 42 16.69 -1.38 -35.00
N TRP A 43 15.50 -1.94 -34.78
CA TRP A 43 14.35 -1.64 -35.63
C TRP A 43 13.43 -0.65 -34.91
N PRO A 44 13.18 0.55 -35.44
CA PRO A 44 12.34 1.53 -34.76
C PRO A 44 10.90 1.00 -34.65
N LEU A 45 10.21 1.41 -33.58
CA LEU A 45 8.83 1.05 -33.20
C LEU A 45 7.73 1.48 -34.21
N GLN A 46 8.12 1.89 -35.43
CA GLN A 46 7.31 2.67 -36.37
C GLN A 46 6.84 2.00 -37.68
N PRO A 47 7.25 0.79 -38.12
CA PRO A 47 6.62 0.16 -39.29
C PRO A 47 5.75 -1.02 -38.87
N LEU A 48 4.63 -0.72 -38.21
CA LEU A 48 3.56 -1.69 -37.94
C LEU A 48 2.72 -2.02 -39.18
N LEU A 49 3.07 -1.54 -40.38
CA LEU A 49 2.29 -1.77 -41.61
C LEU A 49 3.14 -2.18 -42.83
N GLY A 50 4.46 -2.38 -42.69
CA GLY A 50 5.28 -2.84 -43.82
C GLY A 50 4.84 -4.23 -44.29
N ALA A 51 4.72 -4.46 -45.60
CA ALA A 51 4.30 -5.75 -46.16
C ALA A 51 5.23 -6.91 -45.71
N PRO A 52 4.74 -8.16 -45.61
CA PRO A 52 5.58 -9.33 -45.38
C PRO A 52 6.61 -9.47 -46.51
N SER A 53 7.81 -9.93 -46.19
CA SER A 53 8.90 -10.09 -47.18
C SER A 53 8.84 -11.41 -47.94
N THR A 54 8.10 -12.40 -47.44
CA THR A 54 7.98 -13.74 -48.06
C THR A 54 6.53 -14.23 -48.07
N ALA A 55 6.23 -15.16 -48.99
CA ALA A 55 4.94 -15.82 -49.05
C ALA A 55 4.66 -16.66 -47.79
N ALA A 56 5.69 -17.33 -47.25
CA ALA A 56 5.58 -18.09 -46.00
C ALA A 56 5.23 -17.18 -44.81
N GLU A 57 5.89 -16.03 -44.67
CA GLU A 57 5.59 -15.04 -43.62
C GLU A 57 4.16 -14.48 -43.77
N THR A 58 3.71 -14.25 -45.01
CA THR A 58 2.33 -13.84 -45.30
C THR A 58 1.34 -14.91 -44.84
N ALA A 59 1.55 -16.18 -45.20
CA ALA A 59 0.65 -17.27 -44.86
C ALA A 59 0.53 -17.47 -43.34
N VAL A 60 1.65 -17.42 -42.61
CA VAL A 60 1.66 -17.55 -41.14
C VAL A 60 0.95 -16.37 -40.46
N THR A 61 1.31 -15.14 -40.84
CA THR A 61 0.74 -13.94 -40.21
C THR A 61 -0.75 -13.78 -40.51
N LEU A 62 -1.17 -14.08 -41.75
CA LEU A 62 -2.57 -14.06 -42.15
C LEU A 62 -3.38 -15.18 -41.46
N GLY A 63 -2.88 -16.42 -41.47
CA GLY A 63 -3.57 -17.55 -40.85
C GLY A 63 -3.78 -17.38 -39.35
N ALA A 64 -2.75 -16.90 -38.63
CA ALA A 64 -2.88 -16.58 -37.21
C ALA A 64 -3.88 -15.43 -36.95
N SER A 65 -3.87 -14.40 -37.80
CA SER A 65 -4.79 -13.27 -37.68
C SER A 65 -6.24 -13.67 -37.95
N LEU A 66 -6.48 -14.48 -38.98
CA LEU A 66 -7.81 -15.00 -39.30
C LEU A 66 -8.36 -15.89 -38.19
N ASN A 67 -7.53 -16.80 -37.65
CA ASN A 67 -7.93 -17.65 -36.52
C ASN A 67 -8.38 -16.82 -35.29
N ILE A 68 -7.76 -15.66 -35.04
CA ILE A 68 -8.18 -14.73 -33.98
C ILE A 68 -9.49 -14.02 -34.34
N LEU A 69 -9.64 -13.55 -35.57
CA LEU A 69 -10.82 -12.81 -36.02
C LEU A 69 -12.07 -13.69 -36.20
N GLU A 70 -11.89 -14.98 -36.46
CA GLU A 70 -12.96 -15.97 -36.58
C GLU A 70 -13.53 -16.40 -35.21
N SER A 71 -12.96 -15.93 -34.10
CA SER A 71 -13.47 -16.23 -32.76
C SER A 71 -14.87 -15.66 -32.53
N ARG A 72 -15.71 -16.44 -31.84
CA ARG A 72 -17.14 -16.13 -31.64
C ARG A 72 -17.38 -15.04 -30.60
N SER A 73 -16.35 -14.68 -29.83
CA SER A 73 -16.42 -13.64 -28.81
C SER A 73 -15.08 -12.96 -28.59
N ALA A 74 -15.12 -11.74 -28.05
CA ALA A 74 -13.91 -11.03 -27.61
C ALA A 74 -13.13 -11.79 -26.53
N ALA A 75 -13.79 -12.65 -25.73
CA ALA A 75 -13.11 -13.47 -24.72
C ALA A 75 -12.28 -14.58 -25.37
N GLU A 76 -12.86 -15.27 -26.35
CA GLU A 76 -12.18 -16.32 -27.09
C GLU A 76 -11.02 -15.76 -27.92
N ALA A 77 -11.24 -14.63 -28.60
CA ALA A 77 -10.19 -13.91 -29.31
C ALA A 77 -9.05 -13.50 -28.36
N ALA A 78 -9.38 -13.03 -27.15
CA ALA A 78 -8.39 -12.67 -26.15
C ALA A 78 -7.52 -13.88 -25.72
N THR A 79 -8.12 -15.05 -25.49
CA THR A 79 -7.36 -16.27 -25.19
C THR A 79 -6.40 -16.63 -26.33
N LYS A 80 -6.84 -16.53 -27.59
CA LYS A 80 -5.97 -16.77 -28.76
C LYS A 80 -4.89 -15.71 -28.96
N MET A 81 -5.11 -14.49 -28.42
CA MET A 81 -4.16 -13.38 -28.48
C MET A 81 -3.19 -13.35 -27.30
N ASP A 82 -3.36 -14.19 -26.27
CA ASP A 82 -2.61 -14.09 -25.02
C ASP A 82 -1.08 -14.09 -25.23
N TRP A 83 -0.60 -14.99 -26.09
CA TRP A 83 0.81 -15.14 -26.44
C TRP A 83 1.40 -13.88 -27.11
N LEU A 84 0.60 -13.11 -27.86
CA LEU A 84 1.07 -11.87 -28.52
C LEU A 84 1.44 -10.77 -27.52
N TYR A 85 0.92 -10.86 -26.29
CA TYR A 85 1.06 -9.85 -25.26
C TYR A 85 1.65 -10.45 -23.98
N PRO A 86 2.98 -10.61 -23.89
CA PRO A 86 3.60 -11.26 -22.74
C PRO A 86 3.35 -10.53 -21.41
N THR A 87 3.09 -9.21 -21.45
CA THR A 87 2.81 -8.39 -20.27
C THR A 87 1.60 -7.49 -20.46
N ALA A 88 0.94 -7.08 -19.35
CA ALA A 88 -0.13 -6.08 -19.42
C ALA A 88 0.32 -4.74 -20.00
N ALA A 89 1.55 -4.30 -19.74
CA ALA A 89 2.08 -3.07 -20.32
C ALA A 89 2.13 -3.16 -21.86
N CYS A 90 2.52 -4.31 -22.40
CA CYS A 90 2.55 -4.58 -23.83
C CYS A 90 1.15 -4.53 -24.46
N ALA A 91 0.13 -5.04 -23.76
CA ALA A 91 -1.26 -4.99 -24.18
C ALA A 91 -1.85 -3.57 -24.06
N ALA A 92 -1.62 -2.88 -22.94
CA ALA A 92 -2.10 -1.53 -22.68
C ALA A 92 -1.49 -0.51 -23.65
N GLN A 93 -0.19 -0.58 -23.95
CA GLN A 93 0.45 0.26 -24.97
C GLN A 93 -0.16 0.10 -26.37
N SER A 94 -0.76 -1.05 -26.65
CA SER A 94 -1.45 -1.30 -27.92
C SER A 94 -2.86 -0.68 -27.94
N LEU A 95 -3.45 -0.45 -26.76
CA LEU A 95 -4.74 0.22 -26.57
C LEU A 95 -4.62 1.74 -26.40
N CYS A 96 -3.43 2.26 -26.09
CA CYS A 96 -3.21 3.70 -25.88
C CYS A 96 -3.60 4.51 -27.13
N ALA A 97 -4.63 5.35 -26.97
CA ALA A 97 -5.02 6.38 -27.93
C ALA A 97 -3.82 7.30 -28.21
N GLY A 98 -3.45 7.44 -29.48
CA GLY A 98 -2.26 8.19 -29.91
C GLY A 98 -1.47 7.50 -31.03
N ARG A 99 -1.67 6.20 -31.24
CA ARG A 99 -1.23 5.53 -32.48
C ARG A 99 -2.36 5.60 -33.51
N PRO A 100 -2.17 6.30 -34.66
CA PRO A 100 -3.23 6.50 -35.65
C PRO A 100 -3.78 5.18 -36.21
N THR A 101 -3.00 4.11 -36.15
CA THR A 101 -3.38 2.78 -36.66
C THR A 101 -4.46 2.08 -35.83
N TRP A 102 -4.53 2.32 -34.51
CA TRP A 102 -5.52 1.66 -33.62
C TRP A 102 -6.86 2.39 -33.54
N LEU A 103 -6.90 3.67 -33.94
CA LEU A 103 -8.17 4.40 -34.12
C LEU A 103 -9.04 3.80 -35.25
N MET A 104 -8.44 2.99 -36.13
CA MET A 104 -9.12 2.32 -37.24
C MET A 104 -9.44 0.84 -36.95
N ALA A 105 -9.14 0.34 -35.74
CA ALA A 105 -9.47 -1.02 -35.33
C ALA A 105 -10.97 -1.15 -35.06
N SER A 106 -11.55 -2.32 -35.34
CA SER A 106 -12.94 -2.57 -34.97
C SER A 106 -13.15 -2.58 -33.45
N SER A 107 -14.38 -2.29 -33.01
CA SER A 107 -14.77 -2.38 -31.60
C SER A 107 -14.53 -3.78 -31.01
N SER A 108 -14.71 -4.84 -31.83
CA SER A 108 -14.45 -6.22 -31.44
C SER A 108 -12.98 -6.50 -31.16
N LEU A 109 -12.07 -6.01 -32.01
CA LEU A 109 -10.63 -6.16 -31.80
C LEU A 109 -10.16 -5.35 -30.59
N ILE A 110 -10.66 -4.13 -30.43
CA ILE A 110 -10.40 -3.29 -29.24
C ILE A 110 -10.87 -4.01 -27.97
N ALA A 111 -12.08 -4.58 -27.98
CA ALA A 111 -12.62 -5.33 -26.86
C ALA A 111 -11.79 -6.59 -26.53
N ALA A 112 -11.31 -7.33 -27.53
CA ALA A 112 -10.42 -8.47 -27.33
C ALA A 112 -9.09 -8.04 -26.72
N CYS A 113 -8.45 -7.00 -27.25
CA CYS A 113 -7.23 -6.42 -26.69
C CYS A 113 -7.43 -5.93 -25.25
N ALA A 114 -8.55 -5.27 -24.95
CA ALA A 114 -8.90 -4.84 -23.60
C ALA A 114 -9.05 -6.02 -22.62
N LYS A 115 -9.59 -7.15 -23.10
CA LYS A 115 -9.69 -8.39 -22.31
C LYS A 115 -8.33 -9.03 -22.05
N VAL A 116 -7.43 -9.09 -23.03
CA VAL A 116 -6.04 -9.58 -22.82
C VAL A 116 -5.27 -8.66 -21.87
N ALA A 117 -5.39 -7.34 -22.05
CA ALA A 117 -4.79 -6.38 -21.14
C ALA A 117 -5.35 -6.55 -19.72
N GLY A 118 -6.65 -6.85 -19.61
CA GLY A 118 -7.33 -7.15 -18.35
C GLY A 118 -6.82 -8.39 -17.65
N SER A 119 -6.66 -9.51 -18.35
CA SER A 119 -6.21 -10.77 -17.73
C SER A 119 -4.79 -10.69 -17.16
N LYS A 120 -3.95 -9.75 -17.64
CA LYS A 120 -2.55 -9.60 -17.23
C LYS A 120 -2.31 -8.41 -16.29
N ARG A 121 -3.36 -7.65 -15.94
CA ARG A 121 -3.21 -6.43 -15.13
C ARG A 121 -2.70 -6.79 -13.74
N THR A 122 -1.77 -5.98 -13.24
CA THR A 122 -1.33 -6.07 -11.86
C THR A 122 -2.38 -5.39 -10.96
N PRO A 123 -2.48 -5.75 -9.67
CA PRO A 123 -3.42 -5.09 -8.76
C PRO A 123 -3.23 -3.57 -8.68
N ILE A 124 -1.98 -3.08 -8.85
CA ILE A 124 -1.67 -1.65 -8.91
C ILE A 124 -2.25 -1.02 -10.18
N ALA A 125 -2.11 -1.68 -11.33
CA ALA A 125 -2.65 -1.18 -12.59
C ALA A 125 -4.18 -1.15 -12.58
N ASP A 126 -4.83 -2.14 -11.94
CA ASP A 126 -6.28 -2.13 -11.72
C ASP A 126 -6.71 -0.95 -10.86
N MET A 127 -6.05 -0.74 -9.71
CA MET A 127 -6.35 0.38 -8.81
C MET A 127 -6.19 1.73 -9.50
N ARG A 128 -5.13 1.92 -10.30
CA ARG A 128 -4.93 3.15 -11.10
C ARG A 128 -6.02 3.37 -12.13
N ARG A 129 -6.44 2.29 -12.80
CA ARG A 129 -7.52 2.35 -13.78
C ARG A 129 -8.82 2.76 -13.08
N ASP A 130 -9.15 2.12 -11.96
CA ASP A 130 -10.37 2.43 -11.20
C ASP A 130 -10.36 3.86 -10.67
N TYR A 131 -9.21 4.32 -10.15
CA TYR A 131 -9.02 5.73 -9.78
C TYR A 131 -9.20 6.66 -10.99
N SER A 132 -8.57 6.36 -12.13
CA SER A 132 -8.65 7.17 -13.35
C SER A 132 -10.09 7.26 -13.88
N LEU A 133 -10.84 6.17 -13.85
CA LEU A 133 -12.24 6.12 -14.25
C LEU A 133 -13.12 6.99 -13.34
N ARG A 134 -12.83 7.03 -12.04
CA ARG A 134 -13.52 7.92 -11.09
C ARG A 134 -13.26 9.38 -11.42
N ILE A 135 -11.99 9.79 -11.50
CA ILE A 135 -11.63 11.20 -11.69
C ILE A 135 -11.98 11.73 -13.08
N SER A 136 -12.01 10.88 -14.11
CA SER A 136 -12.37 11.30 -15.48
C SER A 136 -13.84 11.72 -15.61
N SER A 137 -14.68 11.36 -14.64
CA SER A 137 -16.06 11.86 -14.54
C SER A 137 -16.16 13.24 -13.91
N ALA A 138 -15.10 13.71 -13.25
CA ALA A 138 -14.98 15.05 -12.68
C ALA A 138 -14.13 15.93 -13.62
N ALA A 139 -14.41 17.24 -13.63
CA ALA A 139 -13.68 18.24 -14.43
C ALA A 139 -12.14 18.13 -14.23
N PRO A 140 -11.30 18.62 -15.17
CA PRO A 140 -9.85 18.38 -15.11
C PRO A 140 -9.25 18.92 -13.81
N VAL A 141 -9.01 18.02 -12.86
CA VAL A 141 -8.32 18.31 -11.61
C VAL A 141 -6.89 18.68 -11.98
N ASN A 142 -6.40 19.84 -11.53
CA ASN A 142 -4.99 20.20 -11.61
C ASN A 142 -4.18 19.02 -11.09
N GLN A 143 -3.38 18.40 -11.96
CA GLN A 143 -2.63 17.19 -11.61
C GLN A 143 -1.67 17.54 -10.49
N ILE A 144 -1.96 17.03 -9.30
CA ILE A 144 -1.06 17.14 -8.15
C ILE A 144 0.24 16.40 -8.45
N THR A 145 1.38 17.01 -8.15
CA THR A 145 2.64 16.31 -8.33
C THR A 145 2.76 15.18 -7.31
N PRO A 146 3.48 14.08 -7.62
CA PRO A 146 3.66 13.00 -6.66
C PRO A 146 4.33 13.45 -5.35
N GLU A 147 5.23 14.44 -5.40
CA GLU A 147 5.88 15.03 -4.23
C GLU A 147 4.87 15.79 -3.36
N CYS A 148 3.99 16.57 -3.99
CA CYS A 148 2.90 17.25 -3.29
C CYS A 148 1.98 16.25 -2.59
N LEU A 149 1.63 15.14 -3.23
CA LEU A 149 0.81 14.10 -2.59
C LEU A 149 1.57 13.37 -1.49
N ALA A 150 2.86 13.05 -1.69
CA ALA A 150 3.70 12.39 -0.69
C ALA A 150 3.90 13.20 0.60
N ARG A 151 3.81 14.54 0.53
CA ARG A 151 3.80 15.42 1.73
C ARG A 151 2.57 15.21 2.61
N ARG A 152 1.47 14.72 2.06
CA ARG A 152 0.19 14.51 2.76
C ARG A 152 0.04 13.11 3.33
N ILE A 153 0.93 12.19 2.98
CA ILE A 153 0.85 10.77 3.33
C ILE A 153 1.98 10.43 4.31
N PRO A 154 1.67 9.87 5.50
CA PRO A 154 2.70 9.35 6.41
C PRO A 154 3.38 8.12 5.81
N THR A 155 4.60 7.78 6.26
CA THR A 155 5.28 6.55 5.81
C THR A 155 4.48 5.33 6.20
N MET A 156 4.01 5.27 7.44
CA MET A 156 3.05 4.29 7.94
C MET A 156 1.65 4.88 7.90
N LEU A 157 0.73 4.25 7.16
CA LEU A 157 -0.65 4.73 7.07
C LEU A 157 -1.28 4.92 8.44
N TRP A 158 -2.21 5.87 8.54
CA TRP A 158 -3.02 6.15 9.73
C TRP A 158 -3.58 4.86 10.34
N GLN A 159 -3.43 4.72 11.66
CA GLN A 159 -3.80 3.49 12.37
C GLN A 159 -5.31 3.24 12.25
N SER A 160 -6.13 4.28 12.41
CA SER A 160 -7.58 4.24 12.28
C SER A 160 -8.06 3.69 10.93
N TRP A 161 -7.37 4.03 9.85
CA TRP A 161 -7.61 3.47 8.52
C TRP A 161 -7.11 2.04 8.38
N THR A 162 -5.89 1.78 8.85
CA THR A 162 -5.22 0.48 8.73
C THR A 162 -6.04 -0.61 9.40
N VAL A 163 -6.48 -0.40 10.65
CA VAL A 163 -7.20 -1.44 11.41
C VAL A 163 -8.52 -1.84 10.76
N ARG A 164 -9.17 -0.94 10.00
CA ARG A 164 -10.43 -1.21 9.29
C ARG A 164 -10.24 -1.91 7.95
N ILE A 165 -9.16 -1.58 7.25
CA ILE A 165 -8.88 -2.04 5.88
C ILE A 165 -8.07 -3.36 5.87
N GLN A 166 -7.28 -3.61 6.90
CA GLN A 166 -6.44 -4.79 7.00
C GLN A 166 -7.29 -6.04 7.27
N PRO A 167 -7.11 -7.13 6.49
CA PRO A 167 -7.76 -8.40 6.79
C PRO A 167 -7.33 -8.96 8.14
N ILE A 168 -8.30 -9.54 8.86
CA ILE A 168 -8.07 -10.18 10.16
C ILE A 168 -7.03 -11.30 9.99
N GLY A 169 -6.07 -11.38 10.91
CA GLY A 169 -4.99 -12.39 10.85
C GLY A 169 -3.78 -12.00 10.00
N SER A 170 -3.85 -10.91 9.22
CA SER A 170 -2.75 -10.45 8.37
C SER A 170 -1.84 -9.41 9.08
N HIS A 171 -1.16 -9.80 10.15
CA HIS A 171 -0.32 -8.88 10.94
C HIS A 171 1.09 -8.72 10.40
N SER A 172 1.40 -7.53 9.93
CA SER A 172 2.78 -7.09 9.75
C SER A 172 2.87 -5.59 9.99
N SER A 173 3.93 -5.12 10.65
CA SER A 173 4.24 -3.68 10.71
C SER A 173 4.38 -3.09 9.31
N ALA A 174 4.78 -3.92 8.34
CA ALA A 174 4.86 -3.57 6.93
C ALA A 174 3.51 -3.21 6.30
N THR A 175 2.38 -3.65 6.88
CA THR A 175 1.05 -3.41 6.28
C THR A 175 0.75 -1.92 6.18
N ARG A 176 1.09 -1.14 7.21
CA ARG A 176 0.87 0.32 7.22
C ARG A 176 1.69 1.02 6.14
N GLU A 177 2.96 0.65 6.00
CA GLU A 177 3.83 1.19 4.95
C GLU A 177 3.32 0.83 3.55
N HIS A 178 2.91 -0.42 3.36
CA HIS A 178 2.32 -0.87 2.09
C HIS A 178 1.06 -0.08 1.73
N LEU A 179 0.17 0.19 2.69
CA LEU A 179 -1.05 0.96 2.43
C LEU A 179 -0.76 2.43 2.10
N SER A 180 0.24 3.05 2.72
CA SER A 180 0.71 4.39 2.34
C SER A 180 1.26 4.43 0.92
N VAL A 181 2.14 3.49 0.57
CA VAL A 181 2.69 3.37 -0.79
C VAL A 181 1.57 3.16 -1.82
N ARG A 182 0.57 2.32 -1.50
CA ARG A 182 -0.58 2.09 -2.38
C ARG A 182 -1.42 3.35 -2.57
N THR A 183 -1.65 4.12 -1.51
CA THR A 183 -2.38 5.40 -1.58
C THR A 183 -1.69 6.36 -2.54
N LEU A 184 -0.36 6.47 -2.46
CA LEU A 184 0.42 7.28 -3.39
C LEU A 184 0.38 6.74 -4.83
N LEU A 185 0.49 5.42 -5.01
CA LEU A 185 0.46 4.78 -6.33
C LEU A 185 -0.91 4.80 -7.02
N ALA A 186 -2.01 4.92 -6.27
CA ALA A 186 -3.36 4.98 -6.81
C ALA A 186 -3.58 6.24 -7.65
N ALA A 187 -3.10 7.38 -7.14
CA ALA A 187 -3.29 8.70 -7.76
C ALA A 187 -2.11 9.15 -8.63
N THR A 188 -1.04 8.36 -8.75
CA THR A 188 0.18 8.73 -9.49
C THR A 188 0.63 7.63 -10.44
N GLN A 189 1.51 7.99 -11.40
CA GLN A 189 2.12 7.04 -12.33
C GLN A 189 3.53 6.58 -11.89
N LEU A 190 3.88 6.77 -10.62
CA LEU A 190 5.21 6.41 -10.08
C LEU A 190 5.51 4.91 -10.20
N SER A 191 6.80 4.55 -10.22
CA SER A 191 7.17 3.17 -9.94
C SER A 191 7.01 2.88 -8.43
N CYS A 192 6.93 1.60 -8.04
CA CYS A 192 6.94 1.24 -6.63
C CYS A 192 8.22 1.73 -5.92
N ALA A 193 9.38 1.69 -6.60
CA ALA A 193 10.64 2.13 -6.04
C ALA A 193 10.64 3.65 -5.75
N ASP A 194 10.12 4.44 -6.68
CA ASP A 194 10.02 5.90 -6.50
C ASP A 194 9.05 6.25 -5.38
N ALA A 195 7.91 5.55 -5.29
CA ALA A 195 6.93 5.76 -4.23
C ALA A 195 7.50 5.45 -2.84
N VAL A 196 8.30 4.38 -2.71
CA VAL A 196 9.02 4.07 -1.46
C VAL A 196 10.03 5.15 -1.12
N GLY A 197 10.80 5.60 -2.11
CA GLY A 197 11.79 6.66 -1.93
C GLY A 197 11.16 7.96 -1.40
N LEU A 198 10.02 8.37 -1.97
CA LEU A 198 9.31 9.59 -1.55
C LEU A 198 8.70 9.50 -0.15
N LEU A 199 8.26 8.31 0.26
CA LEU A 199 7.70 8.09 1.59
C LEU A 199 8.75 7.70 2.63
N CYS A 200 10.03 7.58 2.25
CA CYS A 200 11.09 7.08 3.13
C CYS A 200 10.74 5.74 3.78
N GLY A 201 10.15 4.81 3.02
CA GLY A 201 9.80 3.48 3.54
C GLY A 201 11.02 2.60 3.80
N THR A 202 10.90 1.62 4.70
CA THR A 202 11.96 0.63 4.99
C THR A 202 11.91 -0.58 4.06
N LEU A 203 10.81 -0.75 3.34
CA LEU A 203 10.47 -1.99 2.64
C LEU A 203 11.06 -2.06 1.24
N THR A 204 11.48 -3.26 0.85
CA THR A 204 11.98 -3.51 -0.50
C THR A 204 10.83 -3.57 -1.50
N THR A 205 11.07 -3.14 -2.74
CA THR A 205 10.07 -3.18 -3.82
C THR A 205 9.40 -4.56 -3.98
N GLY A 206 10.16 -5.65 -3.78
CA GLY A 206 9.65 -7.02 -3.83
C GLY A 206 8.69 -7.35 -2.68
N ALA A 207 8.98 -6.90 -1.46
CA ALA A 207 8.09 -7.08 -0.30
C ALA A 207 6.74 -6.38 -0.53
N ILE A 208 6.78 -5.17 -1.10
CA ILE A 208 5.59 -4.37 -1.43
C ILE A 208 4.75 -5.04 -2.50
N ALA A 209 5.37 -5.47 -3.60
CA ALA A 209 4.67 -6.16 -4.67
C ALA A 209 4.01 -7.46 -4.17
N SER A 210 4.71 -8.22 -3.33
CA SER A 210 4.19 -9.44 -2.70
C SER A 210 3.00 -9.15 -1.80
N ALA A 211 3.09 -8.15 -0.91
CA ALA A 211 2.01 -7.79 -0.01
C ALA A 211 0.79 -7.23 -0.75
N ILE A 212 1.01 -6.44 -1.80
CA ILE A 212 -0.08 -5.95 -2.66
C ILE A 212 -0.79 -7.13 -3.33
N LYS A 213 -0.03 -8.09 -3.85
CA LYS A 213 -0.57 -9.31 -4.46
C LYS A 213 -1.36 -10.12 -3.44
N ALA A 214 -0.81 -10.37 -2.26
CA ALA A 214 -1.50 -11.10 -1.20
C ALA A 214 -2.84 -10.43 -0.83
N LEU A 215 -2.84 -9.10 -0.63
CA LEU A 215 -4.05 -8.36 -0.30
C LEU A 215 -5.08 -8.38 -1.44
N SER A 216 -4.64 -8.44 -2.70
CA SER A 216 -5.54 -8.52 -3.85
C SER A 216 -6.29 -9.86 -3.99
N GLN A 217 -5.87 -10.88 -3.24
CA GLN A 217 -6.56 -12.17 -3.19
C GLN A 217 -7.63 -12.21 -2.07
N ASP A 218 -7.71 -11.18 -1.23
CA ASP A 218 -8.75 -11.09 -0.21
C ASP A 218 -10.13 -10.86 -0.84
N PRO A 219 -11.21 -11.52 -0.36
CA PRO A 219 -12.56 -11.28 -0.86
C PRO A 219 -13.00 -9.82 -0.79
N HIS A 220 -12.54 -9.06 0.20
CA HIS A 220 -12.86 -7.64 0.38
C HIS A 220 -11.97 -6.71 -0.46
N TRP A 221 -11.10 -7.27 -1.33
CA TRP A 221 -10.21 -6.49 -2.19
C TRP A 221 -10.90 -5.32 -2.93
N PRO A 222 -12.10 -5.49 -3.53
CA PRO A 222 -12.80 -4.37 -4.17
C PRO A 222 -13.09 -3.20 -3.21
N ALA A 223 -13.54 -3.50 -1.99
CA ALA A 223 -13.81 -2.48 -0.97
C ALA A 223 -12.53 -1.81 -0.45
N ILE A 224 -11.45 -2.59 -0.27
CA ILE A 224 -10.13 -2.08 0.11
C ILE A 224 -9.57 -1.13 -0.97
N SER A 225 -9.63 -1.54 -2.24
CA SER A 225 -9.19 -0.73 -3.38
C SER A 225 -9.99 0.57 -3.48
N GLU A 226 -11.31 0.49 -3.31
CA GLU A 226 -12.22 1.62 -3.27
C GLU A 226 -11.89 2.60 -2.12
N ALA A 227 -11.64 2.09 -0.91
CA ALA A 227 -11.24 2.89 0.23
C ALA A 227 -9.93 3.67 -0.03
N ILE A 228 -8.92 3.00 -0.59
CA ILE A 228 -7.64 3.62 -0.95
C ILE A 228 -7.85 4.69 -2.05
N ALA A 229 -8.71 4.44 -3.03
CA ALA A 229 -9.02 5.40 -4.08
C ALA A 229 -9.72 6.65 -3.54
N ARG A 230 -10.71 6.48 -2.65
CA ARG A 230 -11.40 7.60 -1.95
C ARG A 230 -10.44 8.41 -1.08
N LEU A 231 -9.54 7.73 -0.39
CA LEU A 231 -8.50 8.38 0.40
C LEU A 231 -7.56 9.21 -0.48
N ALA A 232 -7.08 8.63 -1.58
CA ALA A 232 -6.18 9.33 -2.49
C ALA A 232 -6.87 10.57 -3.10
N ASP A 233 -8.14 10.48 -3.49
CA ASP A 233 -8.94 11.61 -3.99
C ASP A 233 -9.11 12.72 -2.93
N TYR A 234 -9.45 12.33 -1.69
CA TYR A 234 -9.54 13.26 -0.56
C TYR A 234 -8.23 14.03 -0.32
N LEU A 235 -7.08 13.35 -0.43
CA LEU A 235 -5.77 13.97 -0.25
C LEU A 235 -5.37 14.83 -1.46
N CYS A 236 -5.80 14.48 -2.67
CA CYS A 236 -5.51 15.26 -3.87
C CYS A 236 -6.20 16.64 -3.87
N THR A 237 -7.33 16.76 -3.17
CA THR A 237 -8.22 17.94 -3.23
C THR A 237 -8.05 18.91 -2.06
N ARG A 238 -7.19 18.59 -1.08
CA ARG A 238 -7.02 19.39 0.14
C ARG A 238 -5.56 19.73 0.42
N ASP A 239 -5.34 20.80 1.17
CA ASP A 239 -4.01 21.13 1.68
C ASP A 239 -3.59 20.18 2.82
N PRO A 240 -2.28 19.91 2.98
CA PRO A 240 -1.79 19.08 4.07
C PRO A 240 -2.08 19.74 5.43
N ILE A 241 -2.81 19.03 6.30
CA ILE A 241 -2.93 19.39 7.72
C ILE A 241 -1.62 19.13 8.46
N ILE A 242 -0.91 18.07 8.08
CA ILE A 242 0.46 17.77 8.50
C ILE A 242 1.31 17.62 7.23
N ASP A 243 2.45 18.32 7.18
CA ASP A 243 3.48 18.09 6.17
C ASP A 243 4.39 16.95 6.62
N TYR A 244 4.04 15.73 6.22
CA TYR A 244 4.79 14.53 6.56
C TYR A 244 6.19 14.52 5.93
N ALA A 245 6.43 15.17 4.78
CA ALA A 245 7.79 15.25 4.25
C ALA A 245 8.70 16.07 5.18
N ARG A 246 8.16 17.17 5.73
CA ARG A 246 8.85 17.94 6.78
C ARG A 246 9.07 17.11 8.03
N ARG A 247 8.03 16.41 8.52
CA ARG A 247 8.12 15.56 9.73
C ARG A 247 9.17 14.46 9.61
N ARG A 248 9.29 13.82 8.45
CA ARG A 248 10.30 12.78 8.17
C ARG A 248 11.73 13.30 8.23
N GLY A 249 11.94 14.56 7.87
CA GLY A 249 13.26 15.22 7.85
C GLY A 249 13.66 15.92 9.14
N LEU A 250 12.87 15.82 10.23
CA LEU A 250 13.21 16.46 11.50
C LEU A 250 14.31 15.71 12.23
N ASP A 251 15.11 16.46 12.99
CA ASP A 251 16.02 15.90 13.99
C ASP A 251 15.23 15.56 15.26
N TYR A 252 15.28 14.29 15.68
CA TYR A 252 14.62 13.74 16.87
C TYR A 252 15.61 13.41 18.00
N SER A 253 16.84 13.90 17.93
CA SER A 253 17.90 13.61 18.91
C SER A 253 17.55 14.06 20.33
N ASP A 254 16.83 15.18 20.48
CA ASP A 254 16.34 15.75 21.73
C ASP A 254 14.89 15.34 22.07
N LEU A 255 14.26 14.48 21.26
CA LEU A 255 12.89 14.01 21.52
C LEU A 255 12.85 13.22 22.82
N LEU A 256 12.05 13.69 23.78
CA LEU A 256 11.82 13.04 25.08
C LEU A 256 13.14 12.59 25.74
N THR A 257 14.00 13.53 26.13
CA THR A 257 15.22 13.19 26.87
C THR A 257 14.91 12.47 28.18
N GLU A 258 15.86 11.69 28.72
CA GLU A 258 15.64 10.95 29.97
C GLU A 258 15.24 11.89 31.13
N ALA A 259 15.82 13.09 31.18
CA ALA A 259 15.45 14.11 32.15
C ALA A 259 13.99 14.56 32.00
N SER A 260 13.54 14.75 30.76
CA SER A 260 12.14 15.13 30.44
C SER A 260 11.19 13.98 30.78
N TRP A 261 11.54 12.74 30.45
CA TRP A 261 10.77 11.56 30.82
C TRP A 261 10.61 11.42 32.33
N ARG A 262 11.70 11.52 33.09
CA ARG A 262 11.65 11.48 34.56
C ARG A 262 10.83 12.63 35.15
N ARG A 263 10.86 13.82 34.54
CA ARG A 263 10.00 14.94 34.96
C ARG A 263 8.53 14.62 34.71
N LEU A 264 8.19 14.23 33.49
CA LEU A 264 6.84 13.84 33.09
C LEU A 264 6.29 12.76 34.03
N CYS A 265 7.06 11.72 34.31
CA CYS A 265 6.66 10.65 35.23
C CYS A 265 6.37 11.16 36.64
N ARG A 266 7.18 12.09 37.17
CA ARG A 266 6.90 12.71 38.47
C ARG A 266 5.62 13.53 38.44
N ASP A 267 5.40 14.29 37.37
CA ASP A 267 4.23 15.16 37.22
C ASP A 267 2.93 14.35 37.17
N VAL A 268 2.97 13.11 36.66
CA VAL A 268 1.82 12.16 36.63
C VAL A 268 1.88 11.09 37.74
N GLU A 269 2.72 11.28 38.76
CA GLU A 269 2.89 10.37 39.91
C GLU A 269 3.17 8.90 39.52
N MET A 270 3.96 8.67 38.47
CA MET A 270 4.37 7.35 37.98
C MET A 270 5.87 7.11 38.19
N LEU A 271 6.25 5.84 38.39
CA LEU A 271 7.66 5.45 38.33
C LEU A 271 8.14 5.42 36.86
N PRO A 272 9.29 6.03 36.53
CA PRO A 272 9.79 6.12 35.15
C PRO A 272 10.25 4.80 34.53
N GLY A 273 10.31 3.72 35.32
CA GLY A 273 10.84 2.43 34.87
C GLY A 273 12.36 2.47 34.64
N GLY A 274 12.86 1.55 33.81
CA GLY A 274 14.26 1.48 33.41
C GLY A 274 14.54 2.24 32.11
N SER A 275 15.82 2.31 31.71
CA SER A 275 16.24 2.95 30.46
C SER A 275 15.54 2.38 29.21
N LEU A 276 15.29 1.07 29.20
CA LEU A 276 14.58 0.41 28.10
C LEU A 276 13.13 0.90 27.97
N THR A 277 12.45 1.20 29.08
CA THR A 277 11.10 1.76 29.08
C THR A 277 11.10 3.17 28.49
N HIS A 278 12.04 4.01 28.93
CA HIS A 278 12.22 5.35 28.40
C HIS A 278 12.45 5.32 26.88
N GLU A 279 13.36 4.46 26.41
CA GLU A 279 13.62 4.30 24.98
C GLU A 279 12.39 3.82 24.22
N ALA A 280 11.63 2.84 24.74
CA ALA A 280 10.41 2.37 24.08
C ALA A 280 9.36 3.49 23.94
N VAL A 281 9.15 4.28 24.99
CA VAL A 281 8.20 5.41 24.97
C VAL A 281 8.67 6.51 24.01
N ARG A 282 9.98 6.77 23.96
CA ARG A 282 10.58 7.69 22.98
C ARG A 282 10.32 7.24 21.54
N HIS A 283 10.42 5.95 21.27
CA HIS A 283 10.14 5.37 19.96
C HIS A 283 8.64 5.45 19.59
N VAL A 284 7.74 5.23 20.56
CA VAL A 284 6.29 5.45 20.37
C VAL A 284 6.01 6.90 19.97
N LEU A 285 6.59 7.87 20.70
CA LEU A 285 6.39 9.29 20.41
C LEU A 285 7.00 9.67 19.05
N PHE A 286 8.16 9.11 18.70
CA PHE A 286 8.79 9.30 17.39
C PHE A 286 7.89 8.82 16.25
N GLU A 287 7.36 7.59 16.32
CA GLU A 287 6.46 7.05 15.30
C GLU A 287 5.22 7.94 15.12
N LYS A 288 4.66 8.43 16.23
CA LYS A 288 3.46 9.28 16.23
C LYS A 288 3.69 10.65 15.59
N ILE A 289 4.82 11.30 15.88
CA ILE A 289 5.14 12.63 15.34
C ILE A 289 5.59 12.55 13.88
N SER A 290 6.42 11.56 13.54
CA SER A 290 7.07 11.45 12.24
C SER A 290 6.22 10.74 11.19
N GLY A 291 5.35 9.82 11.61
CA GLY A 291 4.72 8.84 10.73
C GLY A 291 5.67 7.79 10.17
N LEU A 292 6.92 7.72 10.63
CA LEU A 292 7.92 6.70 10.28
C LEU A 292 7.81 5.49 11.20
N PRO A 293 8.23 4.29 10.75
CA PRO A 293 8.38 3.14 11.63
C PRO A 293 9.28 3.44 12.80
N ALA A 294 8.84 3.07 14.01
CA ALA A 294 9.62 3.25 15.23
C ALA A 294 11.08 2.76 15.09
N GLU A 295 11.30 1.70 14.32
CA GLU A 295 12.63 1.12 14.08
C GLU A 295 13.61 2.02 13.32
N MET A 296 13.15 3.12 12.71
CA MET A 296 14.01 4.09 12.05
C MET A 296 14.70 5.05 13.03
N LEU A 297 14.20 5.17 14.26
CA LEU A 297 14.94 5.86 15.30
C LEU A 297 16.12 4.98 15.73
N ALA A 298 17.33 5.54 15.71
CA ALA A 298 18.52 4.78 16.08
C ALA A 298 18.40 4.27 17.52
N TYR A 299 18.52 2.96 17.71
CA TYR A 299 18.59 2.36 19.03
C TYR A 299 19.88 2.82 19.72
N GLY A 300 19.78 3.28 20.97
CA GLY A 300 20.95 3.37 21.83
C GLY A 300 21.57 1.99 22.07
N GLU A 301 22.81 1.94 22.56
CA GLU A 301 23.55 0.70 22.91
C GLU A 301 22.83 -0.23 23.92
N CYS A 302 21.69 0.21 24.45
CA CYS A 302 20.89 -0.48 25.46
C CYS A 302 20.00 -1.63 24.93
N VAL A 303 19.80 -1.77 23.61
CA VAL A 303 18.85 -2.76 23.05
C VAL A 303 19.55 -4.08 22.72
N LYS A 304 19.57 -5.00 23.69
CA LYS A 304 20.12 -6.37 23.52
C LYS A 304 19.16 -7.35 22.84
N HIS A 305 17.85 -7.09 22.92
CA HIS A 305 16.79 -7.96 22.41
C HIS A 305 15.80 -7.20 21.53
N PRO A 306 16.09 -7.04 20.21
CA PRO A 306 15.28 -6.22 19.30
C PRO A 306 13.82 -6.68 19.17
N TYR A 307 13.55 -7.99 19.27
CA TYR A 307 12.18 -8.51 19.20
C TYR A 307 11.35 -8.07 20.41
N THR A 308 11.85 -8.29 21.63
CA THR A 308 11.18 -7.91 22.87
C THR A 308 10.93 -6.40 22.88
N PHE A 309 11.94 -5.60 22.51
CA PHE A 309 11.81 -4.14 22.43
C PHE A 309 10.70 -3.68 21.49
N ARG A 310 10.59 -4.27 20.28
CA ARG A 310 9.47 -3.98 19.35
C ARG A 310 8.11 -4.31 19.96
N GLN A 311 8.01 -5.38 20.75
CA GLN A 311 6.76 -5.70 21.44
C GLN A 311 6.43 -4.68 22.54
N GLN A 312 7.44 -4.11 23.22
CA GLN A 312 7.21 -3.04 24.21
C GLN A 312 6.62 -1.78 23.55
N ILE A 313 7.16 -1.40 22.39
CA ILE A 313 6.64 -0.27 21.59
C ILE A 313 5.18 -0.54 21.20
N LYS A 314 4.91 -1.71 20.59
CA LYS A 314 3.55 -2.06 20.12
C LYS A 314 2.53 -2.23 21.25
N ASN A 315 2.95 -2.68 22.42
CA ASN A 315 2.06 -2.92 23.55
C ASN A 315 1.98 -1.74 24.53
N PHE A 316 2.61 -0.60 24.21
CA PHE A 316 2.48 0.62 24.99
C PHE A 316 1.02 1.01 25.30
N PRO A 317 0.05 0.88 24.36
CA PRO A 317 -1.36 1.18 24.66
C PRO A 317 -1.96 0.35 25.80
N LEU A 318 -1.44 -0.86 26.07
CA LEU A 318 -1.94 -1.69 27.18
C LEU A 318 -1.52 -1.18 28.56
N VAL A 319 -0.45 -0.38 28.61
CA VAL A 319 0.12 0.09 29.87
C VAL A 319 -0.11 1.58 30.10
N ALA A 320 -0.36 2.34 29.03
CA ALA A 320 -0.64 3.77 29.10
C ALA A 320 -1.92 4.07 29.89
N THR A 321 -1.81 4.98 30.86
CA THR A 321 -2.98 5.60 31.50
C THR A 321 -3.41 6.84 30.71
N PRO A 322 -4.64 7.33 30.86
CA PRO A 322 -5.08 8.57 30.23
C PRO A 322 -4.13 9.75 30.52
N GLN A 323 -3.72 9.91 31.79
CA GLN A 323 -2.82 10.99 32.21
C GLN A 323 -1.42 10.86 31.59
N LEU A 324 -0.89 9.63 31.50
CA LEU A 324 0.40 9.39 30.88
C LEU A 324 0.35 9.67 29.37
N ALA A 325 -0.70 9.20 28.70
CA ALA A 325 -0.90 9.42 27.27
C ALA A 325 -1.01 10.93 26.98
N GLU A 326 -1.86 11.66 27.71
CA GLU A 326 -2.03 13.10 27.54
C GLU A 326 -0.73 13.88 27.76
N ALA A 327 0.00 13.60 28.85
CA ALA A 327 1.28 14.25 29.13
C ALA A 327 2.35 13.95 28.07
N LEU A 328 2.36 12.73 27.52
CA LEU A 328 3.26 12.35 26.44
C LEU A 328 2.93 13.09 25.14
N TRP A 329 1.64 13.23 24.82
CA TRP A 329 1.17 14.00 23.67
C TRP A 329 1.47 15.49 23.82
N ASP A 330 1.38 16.05 25.03
CA ASP A 330 1.81 17.41 25.31
C ASP A 330 3.31 17.61 25.10
N GLU A 331 4.16 16.67 25.53
CA GLU A 331 5.59 16.77 25.25
C GLU A 331 5.87 16.70 23.74
N GLY A 332 5.10 15.90 22.99
CA GLY A 332 5.15 15.90 21.52
C GLY A 332 4.74 17.23 20.90
N ARG A 333 3.68 17.87 21.39
CA ARG A 333 3.25 19.21 20.95
C ARG A 333 4.32 20.25 21.27
N LEU A 334 4.92 20.20 22.46
CA LEU A 334 6.01 21.08 22.87
C LEU A 334 7.25 20.88 21.98
N PHE A 335 7.59 19.64 21.63
CA PHE A 335 8.68 19.34 20.71
C PHE A 335 8.50 20.01 19.34
N LEU A 336 7.28 19.99 18.79
CA LEU A 336 6.94 20.67 17.54
C LEU A 336 6.95 22.19 17.69
N ALA A 337 6.38 22.72 18.77
CA ALA A 337 6.34 24.15 19.06
C ALA A 337 7.75 24.76 19.20
N ARG A 338 8.68 24.05 19.87
CA ARG A 338 10.11 24.45 19.96
C ARG A 338 10.76 24.59 18.58
N ARG A 339 10.27 23.86 17.59
CA ARG A 339 10.71 23.89 16.18
C ARG A 339 9.88 24.81 15.29
N ARG A 340 8.98 25.61 15.88
CA ARG A 340 8.07 26.54 15.17
C ARG A 340 7.19 25.84 14.14
N ILE A 341 6.75 24.62 14.44
CA ILE A 341 5.78 23.88 13.64
C ILE A 341 4.41 24.02 14.30
N ASP A 342 3.52 24.74 13.63
CA ASP A 342 2.11 24.94 14.03
C ASP A 342 1.22 23.94 13.28
N GLU A 343 1.37 22.67 13.65
CA GLU A 343 0.59 21.54 13.11
C GLU A 343 0.08 20.70 14.29
N PRO A 344 -1.03 19.97 14.14
CA PRO A 344 -1.44 19.02 15.15
C PRO A 344 -0.40 17.90 15.30
N LEU A 345 -0.40 17.26 16.48
CA LEU A 345 0.54 16.17 16.77
C LEU A 345 0.34 15.00 15.80
N THR A 346 -0.90 14.56 15.69
CA THR A 346 -1.43 13.52 14.80
C THR A 346 -2.62 14.07 14.04
N TYR A 347 -2.92 13.49 12.89
CA TYR A 347 -4.09 13.79 12.09
C TYR A 347 -4.47 12.51 11.36
N ASP A 348 -5.75 12.18 11.35
CA ASP A 348 -6.29 11.06 10.58
C ASP A 348 -7.33 11.58 9.57
N PRO A 349 -7.34 11.09 8.31
CA PRO A 349 -8.40 11.39 7.36
C PRO A 349 -9.75 10.88 7.87
N PRO A 350 -10.84 11.54 7.50
CA PRO A 350 -12.15 11.25 8.07
C PRO A 350 -12.65 9.87 7.64
N LEU A 351 -13.18 9.13 8.61
CA LEU A 351 -13.62 7.74 8.42
C LEU A 351 -14.92 7.61 7.60
N PHE A 352 -15.68 8.69 7.40
CA PHE A 352 -16.87 8.66 6.53
C PHE A 352 -16.53 8.23 5.09
N LEU A 353 -15.25 8.38 4.67
CA LEU A 353 -14.79 7.88 3.38
C LEU A 353 -14.92 6.36 3.24
N LEU A 354 -14.99 5.63 4.36
CA LEU A 354 -15.20 4.19 4.41
C LEU A 354 -16.68 3.79 4.45
N GLU A 355 -17.61 4.73 4.61
CA GLU A 355 -19.04 4.42 4.69
C GLU A 355 -19.54 3.76 3.39
N GLY A 356 -20.40 2.74 3.59
CA GLY A 356 -20.95 1.93 2.51
C GLY A 356 -19.97 0.97 1.85
N LEU A 357 -18.75 0.82 2.40
CA LEU A 357 -17.78 -0.17 1.95
C LEU A 357 -17.80 -1.40 2.85
N ASP A 358 -17.73 -2.58 2.23
CA ASP A 358 -17.60 -3.86 2.90
C ASP A 358 -16.13 -4.12 3.28
N VAL A 359 -15.63 -3.38 4.26
CA VAL A 359 -14.23 -3.46 4.72
C VAL A 359 -14.04 -4.57 5.77
N PRO A 360 -12.88 -5.26 5.82
CA PRO A 360 -12.71 -6.47 6.63
C PRO A 360 -13.02 -6.33 8.13
N SER A 361 -12.77 -5.15 8.71
CA SER A 361 -12.93 -4.93 10.15
C SER A 361 -13.85 -3.72 10.44
N ALA A 362 -14.98 -3.64 9.73
CA ALA A 362 -15.99 -2.59 9.94
C ALA A 362 -16.55 -2.57 11.38
N ASP A 363 -16.53 -3.71 12.07
CA ASP A 363 -17.14 -3.88 13.40
C ASP A 363 -16.29 -3.36 14.57
N ILE A 364 -15.11 -2.80 14.32
CA ILE A 364 -14.24 -2.25 15.38
C ILE A 364 -15.00 -1.20 16.20
N ASP A 365 -15.84 -0.39 15.55
CA ASP A 365 -16.62 0.66 16.20
C ASP A 365 -17.77 0.12 17.08
N HIS A 366 -18.14 -1.16 16.92
CA HIS A 366 -19.17 -1.82 17.73
C HIS A 366 -18.59 -2.49 18.98
N ILE A 367 -17.27 -2.51 19.15
CA ILE A 367 -16.63 -3.13 20.32
C ILE A 367 -16.96 -2.32 21.58
N ASN A 368 -17.55 -3.00 22.57
CA ASN A 368 -17.88 -2.38 23.85
C ASN A 368 -16.60 -2.04 24.64
N ILE A 369 -16.25 -0.76 24.69
CA ILE A 369 -15.04 -0.26 25.38
C ILE A 369 -15.02 -0.63 26.88
N ALA A 370 -16.16 -0.58 27.56
CA ALA A 370 -16.22 -0.98 28.96
C ALA A 370 -15.93 -2.48 29.16
N MET A 371 -16.34 -3.33 28.21
CA MET A 371 -15.97 -4.74 28.21
C MET A 371 -14.46 -4.91 27.95
N LEU A 372 -13.92 -4.21 26.95
CA LEU A 372 -12.49 -4.22 26.63
C LEU A 372 -11.65 -3.83 27.85
N HIS A 373 -12.00 -2.74 28.53
CA HIS A 373 -11.32 -2.30 29.75
C HIS A 373 -11.36 -3.38 30.84
N ARG A 374 -12.52 -3.98 31.12
CA ARG A 374 -12.63 -5.07 32.11
C ARG A 374 -11.78 -6.29 31.79
N LEU A 375 -11.64 -6.64 30.51
CA LEU A 375 -10.83 -7.77 30.07
C LEU A 375 -9.34 -7.46 30.09
N ALA A 376 -8.92 -6.28 29.60
CA ALA A 376 -7.52 -5.83 29.62
C ALA A 376 -6.96 -5.73 31.05
N ASP A 377 -7.86 -5.54 32.00
CA ASP A 377 -7.61 -5.51 33.44
C ASP A 377 -7.29 -6.88 34.06
N GLN A 378 -7.67 -7.97 33.38
CA GLN A 378 -7.49 -9.36 33.83
C GLN A 378 -6.49 -10.11 32.94
N ILE A 379 -6.41 -9.73 31.67
CA ILE A 379 -5.68 -10.43 30.62
C ILE A 379 -4.62 -9.49 30.06
N PRO A 380 -3.32 -9.75 30.31
CA PRO A 380 -2.25 -8.87 29.85
C PRO A 380 -1.88 -9.07 28.38
N TRP A 381 -2.40 -10.11 27.73
CA TRP A 381 -2.00 -10.54 26.39
C TRP A 381 -2.96 -10.00 25.30
N PRO A 382 -2.47 -9.13 24.39
CA PRO A 382 -3.29 -8.56 23.31
C PRO A 382 -3.94 -9.61 22.41
N SER A 383 -3.24 -10.70 22.10
CA SER A 383 -3.72 -11.77 21.24
C SER A 383 -4.92 -12.51 21.85
N THR A 384 -4.90 -12.72 23.17
CA THR A 384 -6.02 -13.34 23.90
C THR A 384 -7.24 -12.42 23.92
N LEU A 385 -7.04 -11.11 24.11
CA LEU A 385 -8.12 -10.12 24.03
C LEU A 385 -8.75 -10.10 22.63
N ALA A 386 -7.92 -10.11 21.59
CA ALA A 386 -8.34 -10.15 20.20
C ALA A 386 -9.21 -11.40 19.91
N SER A 387 -8.76 -12.58 20.34
CA SER A 387 -9.54 -13.82 20.18
C SER A 387 -10.89 -13.79 20.92
N LEU A 388 -10.92 -13.25 22.15
CA LEU A 388 -12.15 -13.17 22.95
C LEU A 388 -13.18 -12.18 22.38
N LEU A 389 -12.70 -11.11 21.75
CA LEU A 389 -13.54 -10.08 21.14
C LEU A 389 -13.74 -10.31 19.63
N CYS A 390 -13.34 -11.48 19.11
CA CYS A 390 -13.42 -11.86 17.70
C CYS A 390 -12.86 -10.77 16.76
N THR A 391 -11.76 -10.15 17.17
CA THR A 391 -11.15 -9.02 16.48
C THR A 391 -9.65 -9.22 16.35
N ASP A 392 -8.95 -8.16 15.98
CA ASP A 392 -7.54 -8.15 15.68
C ASP A 392 -6.67 -7.60 16.81
N THR A 393 -5.41 -8.07 16.89
CA THR A 393 -4.47 -7.55 17.88
C THR A 393 -4.18 -6.06 17.66
N ASP A 394 -4.06 -5.61 16.41
CA ASP A 394 -3.79 -4.21 16.12
C ASP A 394 -5.04 -3.34 16.33
N ALA A 395 -6.25 -3.92 16.20
CA ALA A 395 -7.51 -3.27 16.58
C ALA A 395 -7.61 -3.07 18.10
N ILE A 396 -7.24 -4.08 18.91
CA ILE A 396 -7.18 -3.94 20.37
C ILE A 396 -6.19 -2.85 20.78
N ARG A 397 -4.99 -2.84 20.20
CA ARG A 397 -3.98 -1.81 20.47
C ARG A 397 -4.48 -0.41 20.11
N TYR A 398 -5.13 -0.27 18.96
CA TYR A 398 -5.75 0.98 18.52
C TYR A 398 -6.84 1.45 19.50
N LEU A 399 -7.77 0.58 19.89
CA LEU A 399 -8.85 0.94 20.81
C LEU A 399 -8.33 1.33 22.20
N LEU A 400 -7.30 0.66 22.70
CA LEU A 400 -6.67 1.02 23.98
C LEU A 400 -5.83 2.30 23.89
N GLU A 401 -5.38 2.67 22.70
CA GLU A 401 -4.71 3.95 22.48
C GLU A 401 -5.72 5.11 22.48
N GLU A 402 -6.84 4.95 21.77
CA GLU A 402 -7.93 5.94 21.71
C GLU A 402 -8.70 6.04 23.04
N HIS A 403 -8.81 4.92 23.75
CA HIS A 403 -9.49 4.82 25.05
C HIS A 403 -8.61 4.15 26.09
N PRO A 404 -7.58 4.85 26.63
CA PRO A 404 -6.70 4.29 27.64
C PRO A 404 -7.46 3.86 28.90
N VAL A 405 -7.01 2.76 29.51
CA VAL A 405 -7.62 2.25 30.75
C VAL A 405 -7.28 3.19 31.89
N ALA A 406 -8.29 3.87 32.45
CA ALA A 406 -8.13 4.63 33.68
C ALA A 406 -7.58 3.70 34.78
N THR A 407 -6.50 4.12 35.43
CA THR A 407 -5.91 3.40 36.56
C THR A 407 -7.01 3.03 37.55
N ARG A 408 -7.06 1.75 37.95
CA ARG A 408 -7.95 1.28 39.02
C ARG A 408 -7.81 2.20 40.23
N GLY A 409 -8.95 2.56 40.82
CA GLY A 409 -9.10 3.64 41.79
C GLY A 409 -8.05 3.67 42.90
N SER A 410 -7.68 4.90 43.25
CA SER A 410 -7.32 5.37 44.59
C SER A 410 -7.06 4.30 45.66
N ASP A 411 -5.92 3.63 45.57
CA ASP A 411 -5.27 3.02 46.72
C ASP A 411 -3.82 3.49 46.67
N HIS A 412 -3.24 3.80 47.84
CA HIS A 412 -1.84 4.22 48.04
C HIS A 412 -0.77 3.25 47.48
N ASN A 413 -1.18 2.24 46.70
CA ASN A 413 -0.40 1.20 46.02
C ASN A 413 -0.23 1.42 44.50
N SER A 414 -0.68 2.55 43.95
CA SER A 414 -0.63 2.89 42.52
C SER A 414 0.76 2.76 41.87
N LEU A 415 1.82 3.09 42.61
CA LEU A 415 3.23 2.99 42.17
C LEU A 415 3.69 1.53 42.00
N HIS A 416 3.21 0.62 42.84
CA HIS A 416 3.51 -0.81 42.73
C HIS A 416 2.70 -1.48 41.61
N ALA A 417 1.46 -1.02 41.37
CA ALA A 417 0.61 -1.54 40.30
C ALA A 417 1.15 -1.18 38.91
N THR A 418 1.62 0.06 38.69
CA THR A 418 2.27 0.47 37.43
C THR A 418 3.58 -0.28 37.21
N LYS A 419 4.44 -0.40 38.21
CA LYS A 419 5.68 -1.21 38.13
C LYS A 419 5.38 -2.67 37.75
N ASN A 420 4.36 -3.29 38.36
CA ASN A 420 3.94 -4.65 38.04
C ASN A 420 3.34 -4.76 36.62
N ARG A 421 2.69 -3.71 36.09
CA ARG A 421 2.14 -3.69 34.72
C ARG A 421 3.27 -3.64 33.68
N TRP A 422 4.24 -2.74 33.87
CA TRP A 422 5.45 -2.68 33.05
C TRP A 422 6.29 -3.96 33.14
N GLN A 423 6.31 -4.65 34.28
CA GLN A 423 7.04 -5.91 34.40
C GLN A 423 6.28 -7.14 33.87
N ARG A 424 4.95 -7.17 33.96
CA ARG A 424 4.11 -8.31 33.49
C ARG A 424 3.80 -8.29 32.01
N THR A 425 3.63 -7.10 31.42
CA THR A 425 3.27 -6.94 29.99
C THR A 425 4.51 -6.75 29.10
N ILE A 426 5.61 -6.29 29.70
CA ILE A 426 6.79 -5.74 29.00
C ILE A 426 8.12 -6.36 29.52
N GLY A 427 8.07 -7.21 30.57
CA GLY A 427 9.22 -7.98 31.05
C GLY A 427 9.68 -9.08 30.07
N PRO A 428 10.93 -9.56 30.21
CA PRO A 428 11.52 -10.58 29.32
C PRO A 428 10.72 -11.88 29.25
#